data_AF-A0A1I3U344-F1
#
_entry.id   AF-A0A1I3U344-F1
#
_cell.length_a   1.000
_cell.length_b   1.000
_cell.length_c   1.000
_cell.angle_alpha   90.00
_cell.angle_beta   90.00
_cell.angle_gamma   90.00
#
_symmetry.space_group_name_H-M   'P 1'
#
loop_
_entity.id
_entity.type
_entity.pdbx_description
1 polymer ?
#
loop_
_entity_poly.entity_id
_entity_poly.type
_entity_poly.pdbx_seq_one_letter_code
_entity_poly.pdbx_strand_id
1 'polypeptide(L)'
;MPAKDELAGRRYEKLVDHLESMMRTSLKPQYEGYYGHLVLGRDTLEEMGDLKDVRRAAREAGRRLGWKPATRLVRGRLFVIDEREVPEEIRQLAGDAAAEAIDRARREHR
;
A
#
# COMPACT_ATOMS: atom_id res chain seq x y z
N MET A 1 -10.07 2.55 34.35
CA MET A 1 -10.49 3.53 33.32
C MET A 1 -10.68 2.81 31.97
N PRO A 2 -11.75 2.02 31.78
CA PRO A 2 -11.92 1.17 30.59
C PRO A 2 -12.34 1.96 29.32
N ALA A 3 -13.14 3.02 29.46
CA ALA A 3 -13.72 3.73 28.31
C ALA A 3 -12.69 4.47 27.44
N LYS A 4 -11.58 4.97 28.02
CA LYS A 4 -10.51 5.62 27.25
C LYS A 4 -9.74 4.61 26.38
N ASP A 5 -9.56 3.40 26.88
CA ASP A 5 -8.85 2.32 26.19
C ASP A 5 -9.71 1.76 25.04
N GLU A 6 -11.03 1.63 25.25
CA GLU A 6 -11.98 1.25 24.19
C GLU A 6 -12.02 2.27 23.03
N LEU A 7 -12.03 3.56 23.35
CA LEU A 7 -12.02 4.63 22.33
C LEU A 7 -10.68 4.70 21.58
N ALA A 8 -9.56 4.37 22.22
CA ALA A 8 -8.27 4.24 21.55
C ALA A 8 -8.25 3.04 20.60
N GLY A 9 -8.77 1.88 21.06
CA GLY A 9 -8.91 0.68 20.22
C GLY A 9 -9.75 0.93 18.97
N ARG A 10 -10.95 1.51 19.13
CA ARG A 10 -11.83 1.83 17.99
C ARG A 10 -11.20 2.81 17.00
N ARG A 11 -10.41 3.78 17.48
CA ARG A 11 -9.70 4.72 16.58
C ARG A 11 -8.62 4.01 15.77
N TYR A 12 -7.88 3.12 16.40
CA TYR A 12 -6.87 2.32 15.72
C TYR A 12 -7.48 1.39 14.68
N GLU A 13 -8.57 0.68 15.01
CA GLU A 13 -9.28 -0.18 14.03
C GLU A 13 -9.76 0.62 12.82
N LYS A 14 -10.37 1.80 13.03
CA LYS A 14 -10.76 2.68 11.91
C LYS A 14 -9.59 3.10 11.03
N LEU A 15 -8.41 3.35 11.63
CA LEU A 15 -7.20 3.67 10.86
C LEU A 15 -6.74 2.47 10.04
N VAL A 16 -6.79 1.26 10.60
CA VAL A 16 -6.47 0.01 9.88
C VAL A 16 -7.43 -0.17 8.70
N ASP A 17 -8.74 -0.06 8.93
CA ASP A 17 -9.76 -0.25 7.90
C ASP A 17 -9.63 0.78 6.77
N HIS A 18 -9.33 2.04 7.12
CA HIS A 18 -9.09 3.10 6.14
C HIS A 18 -7.87 2.80 5.27
N LEU A 19 -6.75 2.40 5.89
CA LEU A 19 -5.53 2.02 5.17
C LEU A 19 -5.73 0.77 4.31
N GLU A 20 -6.47 -0.23 4.80
CA GLU A 20 -6.81 -1.43 4.04
C GLU A 20 -7.60 -1.07 2.77
N SER A 21 -8.58 -0.18 2.88
CA SER A 21 -9.38 0.30 1.74
C SER A 21 -8.51 1.01 0.70
N MET A 22 -7.59 1.89 1.15
CA MET A 22 -6.64 2.55 0.25
C MET A 22 -5.71 1.56 -0.46
N MET A 23 -5.16 0.60 0.28
CA MET A 23 -4.29 -0.46 -0.28
C MET A 23 -5.03 -1.35 -1.27
N ARG A 24 -6.28 -1.72 -0.98
CA ARG A 24 -7.09 -2.54 -1.88
C ARG A 24 -7.40 -1.80 -3.18
N THR A 25 -7.64 -0.49 -3.10
CA THR A 25 -7.93 0.36 -4.27
C THR A 25 -6.71 0.58 -5.16
N SER A 26 -5.48 0.52 -4.60
CA SER A 26 -4.25 0.66 -5.39
C SER A 26 -3.86 -0.62 -6.15
N LEU A 27 -4.50 -1.75 -5.86
CA LEU A 27 -4.22 -3.01 -6.53
C LEU A 27 -4.74 -3.01 -7.97
N LYS A 28 -3.90 -3.52 -8.86
CA LYS A 28 -4.23 -3.78 -10.25
C LYS A 28 -4.83 -5.19 -10.37
N PRO A 29 -6.10 -5.35 -10.75
CA PRO A 29 -6.76 -6.66 -10.80
C PRO A 29 -6.02 -7.66 -11.68
N GLN A 30 -5.38 -7.20 -12.76
CA GLN A 30 -4.60 -8.05 -13.67
C GLN A 30 -3.39 -8.71 -13.02
N TYR A 31 -2.93 -8.26 -11.85
CA TYR A 31 -1.81 -8.87 -11.12
C TYR A 31 -2.28 -9.71 -9.93
N GLU A 32 -3.57 -10.06 -9.87
CA GLU A 32 -4.13 -10.98 -8.88
C GLU A 32 -3.82 -10.59 -7.41
N GLY A 33 -3.68 -9.28 -7.15
CA GLY A 33 -3.36 -8.76 -5.82
C GLY A 33 -1.87 -8.73 -5.46
N TYR A 34 -0.97 -9.03 -6.40
CA TYR A 34 0.48 -8.79 -6.26
C TYR A 34 0.87 -7.37 -6.67
N TYR A 35 2.14 -7.02 -6.42
CA TYR A 35 2.72 -5.69 -6.66
C TYR A 35 2.02 -4.55 -5.92
N GLY A 36 1.38 -4.88 -4.79
CA GLY A 36 0.74 -3.92 -3.92
C GLY A 36 1.72 -2.89 -3.36
N HIS A 37 1.41 -1.61 -3.53
CA HIS A 37 2.06 -0.53 -2.83
C HIS A 37 1.06 0.56 -2.44
N LEU A 38 1.38 1.27 -1.37
CA LEU A 38 0.72 2.50 -0.97
C LEU A 38 1.78 3.54 -0.63
N VAL A 39 1.60 4.75 -1.14
CA VAL A 39 2.45 5.90 -0.81
C VAL A 39 1.59 6.94 -0.14
N LEU A 40 1.88 7.24 1.12
CA LEU A 40 1.23 8.31 1.88
C LEU A 40 2.11 9.55 1.82
N GLY A 41 1.51 10.65 1.37
CA GLY A 41 2.12 11.98 1.35
C GLY A 41 2.38 12.50 2.77
N ARG A 42 3.21 13.54 2.89
CA ARG A 42 3.51 14.15 4.18
C ARG A 42 2.26 14.67 4.87
N ASP A 43 1.45 15.44 4.15
CA ASP A 43 0.25 16.08 4.71
C ASP A 43 -0.77 15.01 5.15
N THR A 44 -0.97 13.98 4.34
CA THR A 44 -1.80 12.82 4.68
C THR A 44 -1.31 12.09 5.93
N LEU A 45 0.01 11.95 6.13
CA LEU A 45 0.56 11.33 7.33
C LEU A 45 0.33 12.19 8.57
N GLU A 46 0.52 13.50 8.46
CA GLU A 46 0.28 14.44 9.56
C GLU A 46 -1.20 14.42 10.00
N GLU A 47 -2.13 14.27 9.07
CA GLU A 47 -3.57 14.13 9.35
C GLU A 47 -3.94 12.78 9.99
N MET A 48 -3.26 11.69 9.62
CA MET A 48 -3.55 10.34 10.10
C MET A 48 -3.07 10.08 11.54
N GLY A 49 -2.19 10.93 12.07
CA GLY A 49 -1.71 10.89 13.44
C GLY A 49 -0.26 10.44 13.57
N ASP A 50 0.07 9.80 14.68
CA ASP A 50 1.46 9.45 14.99
C ASP A 50 2.03 8.42 13.99
N LEU A 51 3.22 8.71 13.46
CA LEU A 51 3.86 7.88 12.44
C LEU A 51 4.07 6.42 12.88
N LYS A 52 4.29 6.16 14.18
CA LYS A 52 4.44 4.80 14.71
C LYS A 52 3.12 4.04 14.60
N ASP A 53 2.01 4.69 14.95
CA ASP A 53 0.68 4.09 14.88
C ASP A 53 0.24 3.91 13.44
N VAL A 54 0.51 4.87 12.56
CA VAL A 54 0.25 4.74 11.11
C VAL A 54 1.06 3.58 10.51
N ARG A 55 2.35 3.45 10.85
CA ARG A 55 3.18 2.32 10.39
C ARG A 55 2.66 0.99 10.90
N ARG A 56 2.18 0.93 12.15
CA ARG A 56 1.61 -0.29 12.74
C ARG A 56 0.32 -0.66 12.02
N ALA A 57 -0.59 0.29 11.87
CA ALA A 57 -1.87 0.09 11.20
C ALA A 57 -1.68 -0.29 9.71
N ALA A 58 -0.74 0.34 9.01
CA ALA A 58 -0.42 0.00 7.63
C ALA A 58 0.08 -1.45 7.47
N ARG A 59 0.94 -1.92 8.38
CA ARG A 59 1.39 -3.31 8.35
C ARG A 59 0.27 -4.29 8.70
N GLU A 60 -0.63 -3.91 9.59
CA GLU A 60 -1.79 -4.74 9.91
C GLU A 60 -2.74 -4.83 8.71
N ALA A 61 -3.09 -3.69 8.10
CA ALA A 61 -3.89 -3.63 6.88
C ALA A 61 -3.29 -4.48 5.75
N GLY A 62 -1.98 -4.35 5.51
CA GLY A 62 -1.28 -5.19 4.53
C GLY A 62 -1.37 -6.69 4.84
N ARG A 63 -1.23 -7.08 6.12
CA ARG A 63 -1.41 -8.49 6.52
C ARG A 63 -2.83 -9.00 6.29
N ARG A 64 -3.87 -8.18 6.52
CA ARG A 64 -5.27 -8.53 6.22
C ARG A 64 -5.49 -8.77 4.71
N LEU A 65 -4.72 -8.10 3.86
CA LEU A 65 -4.69 -8.33 2.41
C LEU A 65 -3.78 -9.50 1.98
N GLY A 66 -3.19 -10.22 2.94
CA GLY A 66 -2.25 -11.31 2.67
C GLY A 66 -0.88 -10.86 2.16
N TRP A 67 -0.54 -9.57 2.28
CA TRP A 67 0.78 -9.06 1.89
C TRP A 67 1.86 -9.48 2.89
N LYS A 68 3.12 -9.34 2.47
CA LYS A 68 4.29 -9.29 3.36
C LYS A 68 4.71 -7.82 3.49
N PRO A 69 4.09 -7.02 4.37
CA PRO A 69 4.22 -5.58 4.34
C PRO A 69 5.54 -5.10 4.94
N ALA A 70 6.27 -4.28 4.17
CA ALA A 70 7.36 -3.46 4.65
C ALA A 70 6.98 -1.99 4.58
N THR A 71 7.55 -1.17 5.48
CA THR A 71 7.35 0.28 5.44
C THR A 71 8.67 1.03 5.40
N ARG A 72 8.76 2.06 4.58
CA ARG A 72 9.95 2.91 4.41
C ARG A 72 9.53 4.38 4.39
N LEU A 73 10.17 5.23 5.18
CA LEU A 73 9.93 6.68 5.15
C LEU A 73 11.03 7.34 4.32
N VAL A 74 10.66 7.99 3.22
CA VAL A 74 11.60 8.63 2.29
C VAL A 74 11.11 10.04 2.00
N ARG A 75 11.91 11.05 2.38
CA ARG A 75 11.60 12.48 2.17
C ARG A 75 10.18 12.85 2.67
N GLY A 76 9.82 12.41 3.86
CA GLY A 76 8.52 12.69 4.48
C GLY A 76 7.33 11.90 3.92
N ARG A 77 7.55 10.97 2.99
CA ARG A 77 6.51 10.09 2.44
C ARG A 77 6.67 8.68 2.98
N LEU A 78 5.57 8.06 3.42
CA LEU A 78 5.59 6.69 3.90
C LEU A 78 5.20 5.76 2.75
N PHE A 79 6.13 4.90 2.39
CA PHE A 79 5.93 3.80 1.48
C PHE A 79 5.52 2.57 2.27
N VAL A 80 4.47 1.90 1.83
CA VAL A 80 4.06 0.57 2.26
C VAL A 80 4.13 -0.33 1.05
N ILE A 81 4.89 -1.41 1.13
CA ILE A 81 5.24 -2.26 -0.01
C ILE A 81 4.96 -3.70 0.36
N ASP A 82 4.33 -4.44 -0.56
CA ASP A 82 4.26 -5.90 -0.49
C ASP A 82 5.59 -6.52 -0.94
N GLU A 83 6.29 -7.17 -0.03
CA GLU A 83 7.56 -7.86 -0.29
C GLU A 83 7.37 -9.39 -0.50
N ARG A 84 6.16 -9.84 -0.83
CA ARG A 84 5.95 -11.22 -1.27
C ARG A 84 6.73 -11.50 -2.55
N GLU A 85 7.22 -12.73 -2.66
CA GLU A 85 7.75 -13.22 -3.94
C GLU A 85 6.59 -13.34 -4.93
N VAL A 86 6.81 -12.81 -6.13
CA VAL A 86 5.78 -12.75 -7.17
C VAL A 86 5.92 -13.99 -8.06
N PRO A 87 4.82 -14.74 -8.31
CA PRO A 87 4.82 -15.85 -9.26
C PRO A 87 5.36 -15.45 -10.63
N GLU A 88 6.00 -16.38 -11.33
CA GLU A 88 6.67 -16.11 -12.61
C GLU A 88 5.67 -15.60 -13.66
N GLU A 89 4.46 -16.14 -13.68
CA GLU A 89 3.39 -15.79 -14.61
C GLU A 89 2.98 -14.32 -14.44
N ILE A 90 2.85 -13.86 -13.19
CA ILE A 90 2.52 -12.47 -12.87
C ILE A 90 3.71 -11.54 -13.15
N ARG A 91 4.95 -12.01 -12.94
CA ARG A 91 6.17 -11.27 -13.32
C ARG A 91 6.24 -11.05 -14.83
N GLN A 92 5.97 -12.09 -15.63
CA GLN A 92 5.94 -12.01 -17.09
C GLN A 92 4.84 -11.06 -17.57
N LEU A 93 3.62 -11.21 -17.05
CA LEU A 93 2.51 -10.32 -17.38
C LEU A 93 2.81 -8.84 -17.08
N ALA A 94 3.45 -8.56 -15.94
CA ALA A 94 3.86 -7.21 -15.60
C ALA A 94 4.99 -6.69 -16.52
N GLY A 95 5.92 -7.55 -16.90
CA GLY A 95 6.99 -7.26 -17.85
C GLY A 95 6.46 -6.90 -19.24
N ASP A 96 5.56 -7.70 -19.79
CA ASP A 96 4.95 -7.48 -21.10
C ASP A 96 4.14 -6.18 -21.12
N ALA A 97 3.32 -5.95 -20.09
CA ALA A 97 2.57 -4.70 -19.94
C ALA A 97 3.48 -3.46 -19.88
N ALA A 98 4.64 -3.56 -19.23
CA ALA A 98 5.62 -2.48 -19.19
C ALA A 98 6.28 -2.26 -20.56
N ALA A 99 6.64 -3.33 -21.27
CA ALA A 99 7.21 -3.26 -22.61
C ALA A 99 6.23 -2.60 -23.60
N GLU A 100 4.96 -2.98 -23.57
CA GLU A 100 3.90 -2.37 -24.38
C GLU A 100 3.72 -0.88 -24.09
N ALA A 101 3.75 -0.48 -22.82
CA ALA A 101 3.63 0.92 -22.42
C ALA A 101 4.81 1.77 -22.94
N ILE A 102 6.03 1.23 -22.88
CA ILE A 102 7.23 1.90 -23.41
C ILE A 102 7.15 2.03 -24.94
N ASP A 103 6.76 0.97 -25.63
CA ASP A 103 6.62 1.00 -27.09
C ASP A 103 5.56 2.01 -27.54
N ARG A 104 4.41 2.05 -26.85
CA ARG A 104 3.36 3.05 -27.10
C ARG A 104 3.89 4.48 -26.93
N ALA A 105 4.54 4.77 -25.81
CA ALA A 105 5.11 6.10 -25.56
C ALA A 105 6.12 6.50 -26.66
N ARG A 106 6.96 5.57 -27.12
CA ARG A 106 7.91 5.84 -28.22
C ARG A 106 7.22 6.15 -29.54
N ARG A 107 6.08 5.52 -29.84
CA ARG A 107 5.28 5.79 -31.04
C ARG A 107 4.58 7.14 -30.97
N GLU A 108 4.09 7.55 -29.80
CA GLU A 108 3.43 8.85 -29.59
C GLU A 108 4.41 10.04 -29.65
N HIS A 109 5.71 9.79 -29.41
CA HIS A 109 6.78 10.80 -29.51
C HIS A 109 7.48 10.84 -30.87
N ARG A 110 7.01 10.11 -31.89
CA ARG A 110 7.47 10.19 -33.28
C ARG A 110 6.48 10.96 -34.13
#